data_AF-A0A329RBG3-F1
#
_entry.id   AF-A0A329RBG3-F1
#
_cell.length_a   1.000
_cell.length_b   1.000
_cell.length_c   1.000
_cell.angle_alpha   90.00
_cell.angle_beta   90.00
_cell.angle_gamma   90.00
#
_symmetry.space_group_name_H-M   'P 1'
#
loop_
_entity.id
_entity.type
_entity.pdbx_description
1 polymer ?
#
loop_
_entity_poly.entity_id
_entity_poly.type
_entity_poly.pdbx_seq_one_letter_code
_entity_poly.pdbx_strand_id
1 'polypeptide(L)'
;MVGVSKVETEALEVENDGKSTKGTATTSCYDRLFTDERLDMLERGGDQVVKDEPEEYEKELEERLFPLDDKEVVLRVQRNAEEQEKPTLAEMSVVLRISEEAARRLVWST
;
A
#
# COMPACT_ATOMS: atom_id res chain seq x y z
N MET A 1 -24.16 34.42 -68.79
CA MET A 1 -22.78 33.91 -68.85
C MET A 1 -22.44 33.44 -67.45
N VAL A 2 -22.69 32.16 -67.13
CA VAL A 2 -21.75 31.03 -67.23
C VAL A 2 -20.40 31.35 -66.58
N GLY A 3 -20.07 30.60 -65.53
CA GLY A 3 -18.72 30.55 -64.96
C GLY A 3 -18.66 29.94 -63.56
N VAL A 4 -19.08 28.69 -63.41
CA VAL A 4 -18.73 27.84 -62.24
C VAL A 4 -17.24 27.52 -62.32
N SER A 5 -16.48 27.69 -61.24
CA SER A 5 -15.17 27.07 -60.94
C SER A 5 -14.69 27.61 -59.59
N LYS A 6 -14.06 26.87 -58.68
CA LYS A 6 -13.77 25.45 -58.51
C LYS A 6 -13.35 25.35 -57.04
N VAL A 7 -13.87 24.34 -56.35
CA VAL A 7 -13.42 23.97 -55.01
C VAL A 7 -12.00 23.44 -55.14
N GLU A 8 -11.06 24.02 -54.42
CA GLU A 8 -9.83 23.34 -54.04
C GLU A 8 -9.53 23.73 -52.60
N THR A 9 -10.10 22.94 -51.68
CA THR A 9 -9.61 22.84 -50.32
C THR A 9 -8.37 21.93 -50.38
N GLU A 10 -7.20 22.53 -50.61
CA GLU A 10 -5.95 21.84 -50.34
C GLU A 10 -5.85 21.66 -48.81
N ALA A 11 -5.81 20.39 -48.41
CA ALA A 11 -5.57 20.00 -47.05
C ALA A 11 -4.22 20.56 -46.61
N LEU A 12 -4.21 21.26 -45.47
CA LEU A 12 -2.99 21.47 -44.71
C LEU A 12 -2.56 20.09 -44.20
N GLU A 13 -1.72 19.42 -44.99
CA GLU A 13 -0.91 18.33 -44.49
C GLU A 13 0.07 18.95 -43.49
N VAL A 14 -0.32 18.90 -42.22
CA VAL A 14 0.62 19.04 -41.10
C VAL A 14 1.51 17.82 -41.19
N GLU A 15 2.63 17.96 -41.88
CA GLU A 15 3.81 17.13 -41.68
C GLU A 15 4.06 17.13 -40.17
N ASN A 16 3.75 16.02 -39.52
CA ASN A 16 4.14 15.78 -38.15
C ASN A 16 5.65 15.56 -38.19
N ASP A 17 6.40 16.65 -38.19
CA ASP A 17 7.81 16.64 -37.92
C ASP A 17 7.99 15.99 -36.53
N GLY A 18 8.31 14.70 -36.53
CA GLY A 18 8.71 13.92 -35.37
C GLY A 18 10.04 14.39 -34.79
N LYS A 19 10.23 15.70 -34.68
CA LYS A 19 11.37 16.33 -34.04
C LYS A 19 10.97 16.63 -32.61
N SER A 20 11.04 15.58 -31.78
CA SER A 20 11.14 15.72 -30.34
C SER A 20 12.17 16.82 -30.04
N THR A 21 11.69 17.94 -29.49
CA THR A 21 12.52 19.08 -29.11
C THR A 21 13.35 18.66 -27.91
N LYS A 22 14.46 17.97 -28.19
CA LYS A 22 15.53 17.65 -27.26
C LYS A 22 15.89 18.93 -26.51
N GLY A 23 15.54 18.97 -25.22
CA GLY A 23 15.71 20.14 -24.35
C GLY A 23 17.07 20.79 -24.55
N THR A 24 17.07 22.00 -25.11
CA THR A 24 18.28 22.76 -25.40
C THR A 24 18.65 23.63 -24.21
N ALA A 25 19.87 23.40 -23.71
CA ALA A 25 20.74 24.31 -22.97
C ALA A 25 20.14 24.96 -21.71
N THR A 26 20.23 24.22 -20.62
CA THR A 26 20.16 24.76 -19.27
C THR A 26 21.59 24.77 -18.68
N THR A 27 21.94 25.86 -18.00
CA THR A 27 23.30 26.18 -17.52
C THR A 27 23.64 25.53 -16.17
N SER A 28 22.79 24.64 -15.68
CA SER A 28 23.02 23.91 -14.43
C SER A 28 23.74 22.60 -14.76
N CYS A 29 24.83 22.34 -14.06
CA CYS A 29 25.65 21.12 -14.28
C CYS A 29 24.91 19.80 -14.00
N TYR A 30 23.64 19.86 -13.62
CA TYR A 30 22.79 18.73 -13.27
C TYR A 30 21.63 18.48 -14.22
N ASP A 31 21.49 19.24 -15.31
CA ASP A 31 20.25 19.19 -16.10
C ASP A 31 20.13 17.97 -17.02
N ARG A 32 21.26 17.29 -17.30
CA ARG A 32 21.27 16.02 -18.03
C ARG A 32 22.29 15.06 -17.43
N LEU A 33 21.85 14.36 -16.39
CA LEU A 33 22.69 13.40 -15.66
C LEU A 33 23.03 12.12 -16.46
N PHE A 34 22.27 11.83 -17.53
CA PHE A 34 22.42 10.62 -18.34
C PHE A 34 22.58 10.92 -19.83
N THR A 35 23.46 10.18 -20.49
CA THR A 35 23.56 10.14 -21.96
C THR A 35 22.37 9.37 -22.55
N ASP A 36 22.02 9.65 -23.80
CA ASP A 36 20.91 8.97 -24.50
C ASP A 36 21.08 7.45 -24.49
N GLU A 37 22.31 6.99 -24.75
CA GLU A 37 22.67 5.58 -24.67
C GLU A 37 22.44 4.96 -23.27
N ARG A 38 22.73 5.72 -22.19
CA ARG A 38 22.48 5.25 -20.82
C ARG A 38 20.99 5.17 -20.48
N LEU A 39 20.18 6.08 -21.01
CA LEU A 39 18.73 6.04 -20.87
C LEU A 39 18.14 4.86 -21.65
N ASP A 40 18.59 4.64 -22.88
CA ASP A 40 18.17 3.49 -23.70
C ASP A 40 18.49 2.16 -23.03
N MET A 41 19.65 2.03 -22.37
CA MET A 41 19.99 0.84 -21.59
C MET A 41 19.05 0.64 -20.39
N LEU A 42 18.64 1.73 -19.73
CA LEU A 42 17.73 1.67 -18.58
C LEU A 42 16.30 1.32 -19.01
N GLU A 43 15.83 1.90 -20.12
CA GLU A 43 14.51 1.62 -20.71
C GLU A 43 14.42 0.20 -21.27
N ARG A 44 15.50 -0.29 -21.87
CA ARG A 44 15.63 -1.69 -22.32
C ARG A 44 15.78 -2.67 -21.17
N GLY A 45 15.88 -2.20 -19.92
CA GLY A 45 16.09 -3.06 -18.75
C GLY A 45 17.41 -3.83 -18.80
N GLY A 46 18.47 -3.20 -19.33
CA GLY A 46 19.78 -3.81 -19.53
C GLY A 46 20.32 -4.43 -18.24
N ASP A 47 20.45 -5.76 -18.26
CA ASP A 47 21.16 -6.70 -17.38
C ASP A 47 21.25 -6.38 -15.87
N GLN A 48 20.39 -5.53 -15.33
CA GLN A 48 19.98 -5.67 -13.95
C GLN A 48 19.06 -6.87 -13.92
N VAL A 49 19.70 -8.04 -13.92
CA VAL A 49 19.15 -9.28 -13.40
C VAL A 49 18.79 -8.97 -11.96
N VAL A 50 17.61 -8.37 -11.76
CA VAL A 50 16.92 -8.40 -10.49
C VAL A 50 16.72 -9.89 -10.27
N LYS A 51 17.63 -10.47 -9.49
CA LYS A 51 17.51 -11.86 -9.10
C LYS A 51 16.20 -11.92 -8.33
N ASP A 52 15.26 -12.71 -8.81
CA ASP A 52 14.07 -13.03 -8.05
C ASP A 52 14.55 -13.61 -6.71
N GLU A 53 14.40 -12.83 -5.65
CA GLU A 53 14.74 -13.30 -4.30
C GLU A 53 13.74 -14.41 -3.96
N PRO A 54 14.22 -15.58 -3.50
CA PRO A 54 13.33 -16.64 -3.10
C PRO A 54 12.49 -16.18 -1.89
N GLU A 55 11.19 -16.41 -1.92
CA GLU A 55 10.32 -16.16 -0.76
C GLU A 55 10.81 -16.99 0.45
N GLU A 56 11.16 -16.32 1.53
CA GLU A 56 11.74 -16.94 2.75
C GLU A 56 10.69 -17.63 3.63
N TYR A 57 9.40 -17.52 3.31
CA TYR A 57 8.31 -18.05 4.12
C TYR A 57 7.62 -19.23 3.46
N GLU A 58 7.36 -20.28 4.24
CA GLU A 58 6.50 -21.38 3.84
C GLU A 58 5.07 -20.85 3.61
N LYS A 59 4.59 -20.89 2.36
CA LYS A 59 3.25 -20.42 1.97
C LYS A 59 2.10 -21.16 2.68
N GLU A 60 2.38 -22.34 3.22
CA GLU A 60 1.42 -23.20 3.90
C GLU A 60 1.10 -22.76 5.35
N LEU A 61 1.77 -21.71 5.88
CA LEU A 61 1.49 -21.19 7.22
C LEU A 61 0.05 -20.68 7.39
N GLU A 62 -0.52 -20.11 6.33
CA GLU A 62 -1.91 -19.64 6.32
C GLU A 62 -2.92 -20.80 6.34
N GLU A 63 -2.53 -21.97 5.84
CA GLU A 63 -3.39 -23.16 5.76
C GLU A 63 -3.42 -23.97 7.07
N ARG A 64 -2.53 -23.66 8.02
CA ARG A 64 -2.49 -24.28 9.36
C ARG A 64 -3.53 -23.70 10.33
N LEU A 65 -4.63 -23.16 9.82
CA LEU A 65 -5.77 -22.83 10.66
C LEU A 65 -6.44 -24.13 11.08
N PHE A 66 -6.13 -24.63 12.27
CA PHE A 66 -6.99 -25.63 12.90
C PHE A 66 -8.41 -25.03 12.94
N PRO A 67 -9.43 -25.70 12.37
CA PRO A 67 -10.79 -25.22 12.51
C PRO A 67 -11.12 -25.22 14.00
N LEU A 68 -11.10 -24.03 14.61
CA LEU A 68 -11.72 -23.87 15.92
C LEU A 68 -13.20 -24.13 15.69
N ASP A 69 -13.77 -25.11 16.39
CA ASP A 69 -15.21 -25.27 16.39
C ASP A 69 -15.80 -24.03 17.06
N ASP A 70 -16.41 -23.14 16.28
CA ASP A 70 -17.03 -21.92 16.78
C ASP A 70 -17.98 -22.21 17.94
N LYS A 71 -18.62 -23.38 17.95
CA LYS A 71 -19.48 -23.83 19.05
C LYS A 71 -18.69 -24.11 20.31
N GLU A 72 -17.54 -24.77 20.21
CA GLU A 72 -16.65 -25.01 21.34
C GLU A 72 -16.14 -23.68 21.91
N VAL A 73 -15.80 -22.72 21.05
CA VAL A 73 -15.38 -21.37 21.47
C VAL A 73 -16.49 -20.68 22.25
N VAL A 74 -17.72 -20.68 21.73
CA VAL A 74 -18.88 -20.08 22.39
C VAL A 74 -19.16 -20.73 23.75
N LEU A 75 -19.10 -22.06 23.83
CA LEU A 75 -19.29 -22.79 25.09
C LEU A 75 -18.20 -22.46 26.11
N ARG A 76 -16.94 -22.31 25.68
CA ARG A 76 -15.84 -21.89 26.54
C ARG A 76 -16.00 -20.46 27.01
N VAL A 77 -16.42 -19.54 26.15
CA VAL A 77 -16.70 -18.15 26.53
C VAL A 77 -17.82 -18.10 27.56
N GLN A 78 -18.89 -18.87 27.35
CA GLN A 78 -20.00 -18.94 28.30
C GLN A 78 -19.56 -19.50 29.66
N ARG A 79 -18.83 -20.63 29.67
CA ARG A 79 -18.29 -21.20 30.91
C ARG A 79 -17.35 -20.22 31.61
N ASN A 80 -16.45 -19.58 30.87
CA ASN A 80 -15.55 -18.60 31.44
C ASN A 80 -16.32 -17.41 32.02
N ALA A 81 -17.39 -16.94 31.37
CA ALA A 81 -18.23 -15.87 31.90
C ALA A 81 -19.02 -16.28 33.16
N GLU A 82 -19.42 -17.56 33.26
CA GLU A 82 -20.10 -18.13 34.43
C GLU A 82 -19.14 -18.38 35.60
N GLU A 83 -17.90 -18.80 35.31
CA GLU A 83 -16.85 -19.08 36.30
C GLU A 83 -16.11 -17.82 36.77
N GLN A 84 -16.09 -16.76 35.95
CA GLN A 84 -15.49 -15.47 36.32
C GLN A 84 -16.43 -14.72 37.28
N GLU A 85 -16.19 -14.87 38.58
CA GLU A 85 -16.72 -13.92 39.57
C GLU A 85 -16.13 -12.54 39.29
N LYS A 86 -16.98 -11.51 39.23
CA LYS A 86 -16.49 -10.13 39.06
C LYS A 86 -15.62 -9.81 40.28
N PRO A 87 -14.32 -9.53 40.10
CA PRO A 87 -13.43 -9.28 41.22
C PRO A 87 -13.94 -8.07 41.99
N THR A 88 -13.88 -8.18 43.32
CA THR A 88 -14.22 -7.07 44.19
C THR A 88 -13.22 -5.92 44.02
N LEU A 89 -13.64 -4.70 44.35
CA LEU A 89 -12.78 -3.52 44.25
C LEU A 89 -11.47 -3.69 45.06
N ALA A 90 -11.55 -4.36 46.21
CA ALA A 90 -10.41 -4.67 47.05
C ALA A 90 -9.43 -5.63 46.36
N GLU A 91 -9.92 -6.72 45.76
CA GLU A 91 -9.08 -7.66 45.01
C GLU A 91 -8.41 -6.99 43.81
N MET A 92 -9.17 -6.16 43.07
CA MET A 92 -8.61 -5.35 41.98
C MET A 92 -7.51 -4.41 42.48
N SER A 93 -7.70 -3.79 43.64
CA SER A 93 -6.69 -2.89 44.23
C SER A 93 -5.39 -3.62 44.57
N VAL A 94 -5.49 -4.85 45.10
CA VAL A 94 -4.35 -5.71 45.43
C VAL A 94 -3.62 -6.17 44.18
N VAL A 95 -4.35 -6.65 43.17
CA VAL A 95 -3.78 -7.12 41.89
C VAL A 95 -3.07 -5.98 41.16
N LEU A 96 -3.70 -4.81 41.10
CA LEU A 96 -3.17 -3.63 40.42
C LEU A 96 -2.15 -2.85 41.27
N ARG A 97 -1.98 -3.21 42.55
CA ARG A 97 -1.11 -2.51 43.51
C ARG A 97 -1.40 -1.01 43.62
N ILE A 98 -2.68 -0.66 43.59
CA ILE A 98 -3.18 0.71 43.73
C ILE A 98 -4.15 0.81 44.91
N SER A 99 -4.51 2.02 45.32
CA SER A 99 -5.56 2.21 46.32
C SER A 99 -6.93 1.84 45.76
N GLU A 100 -7.85 1.39 46.62
CA GLU A 100 -9.24 1.11 46.22
C GLU A 100 -9.91 2.32 45.57
N GLU A 101 -9.58 3.53 46.02
CA GLU A 101 -10.12 4.75 45.46
C GLU A 101 -9.61 5.01 44.02
N ALA A 102 -8.35 4.69 43.73
CA ALA A 102 -7.81 4.75 42.37
C ALA A 102 -8.44 3.67 41.47
N ALA A 103 -8.61 2.45 41.98
CA ALA A 103 -9.31 1.37 41.28
C ALA A 103 -10.76 1.76 40.96
N ARG A 104 -11.45 2.44 41.89
CA ARG A 104 -12.85 2.87 41.71
C ARG A 104 -12.99 3.91 40.62
N ARG A 105 -12.05 4.87 40.56
CA ARG A 105 -12.02 5.89 39.51
C ARG A 105 -11.80 5.26 38.12
N LEU A 106 -10.94 4.26 38.00
CA LEU A 106 -10.71 3.55 36.73
C LEU A 106 -11.98 2.85 36.27
N VAL A 107 -12.64 2.09 37.15
CA VAL A 107 -13.87 1.33 36.83
C VAL A 107 -15.03 2.24 36.38
N TRP A 108 -15.10 3.47 36.90
CA TRP A 108 -16.19 4.40 36.58
C TRP A 108 -15.83 5.43 35.49
N SER A 109 -14.64 5.30 34.88
CA SER A 109 -14.15 6.19 33.81
C SER A 109 -14.34 5.64 32.39
N THR A 110 -14.73 4.37 32.28
CA THR A 110 -14.97 3.63 31.02
C THR A 110 -16.45 3.54 30.70
#